data_AF-A0A7K2W4X2-F1
#
_entry.id   AF-A0A7K2W4X2-F1
#
_cell.length_a   1.000
_cell.length_b   1.000
_cell.length_c   1.000
_cell.angle_alpha   90.00
_cell.angle_beta   90.00
_cell.angle_gamma   90.00
#
_symmetry.space_group_name_H-M   'P 1'
#
loop_
_entity.id
_entity.type
_entity.pdbx_description
1 polymer ?
#
loop_
_entity_poly.entity_id
_entity_poly.type
_entity_poly.pdbx_seq_one_letter_code
_entity_poly.pdbx_strand_id
1 'polypeptide(L)' 'ALDLLAWMPMLALTGTARRWEPRRLRLRLFSAAAQLVTTGRRRILRLAKHWPWAHVISSALVRLDALPNPG' A
#
# COMPACT_ATOMS: atom_id res chain seq x y z
N ALA A 1 8.66 -2.93 13.04
CA ALA A 1 8.46 -2.77 11.57
C ALA A 1 8.12 -4.07 10.85
N LEU A 2 8.32 -5.25 11.47
CA LEU A 2 7.99 -6.54 10.87
C LEU A 2 6.47 -6.79 10.81
N ASP A 3 5.73 -6.24 11.78
CA ASP A 3 4.29 -6.43 11.91
C ASP A 3 3.53 -5.89 10.70
N LEU A 4 3.87 -4.69 10.21
CA LEU A 4 3.23 -4.14 9.02
C LEU A 4 3.37 -5.07 7.81
N LEU A 5 4.54 -5.68 7.62
CA LEU A 5 4.78 -6.64 6.53
C LEU A 5 4.06 -7.98 6.75
N ALA A 6 3.86 -8.39 8.01
CA ALA A 6 3.16 -9.62 8.36
C ALA A 6 1.64 -9.51 8.14
N TRP A 7 1.04 -8.37 8.52
CA TRP A 7 -0.41 -8.20 8.51
C TRP A 7 -0.95 -7.59 7.21
N MET A 8 -0.20 -6.72 6.55
CA MET A 8 -0.65 -6.01 5.33
C MET A 8 -1.11 -6.95 4.20
N PRO A 9 -0.46 -8.11 3.92
CA PRO A 9 -0.94 -9.01 2.88
C PRO A 9 -2.34 -9.56 3.14
N MET A 10 -2.72 -9.75 4.41
CA MET A 10 -4.04 -10.25 4.78
C MET A 10 -5.11 -9.15 4.75
N LEU A 11 -4.74 -7.94 5.16
CA LEU A 11 -5.69 -6.82 5.28
C LEU A 11 -5.91 -6.07 3.96
N ALA A 12 -4.83 -5.87 3.20
CA ALA A 12 -4.80 -4.90 2.11
C ALA A 12 -4.58 -5.52 0.71
N LEU A 13 -3.99 -6.73 0.63
CA LEU A 13 -3.62 -7.33 -0.65
C LEU A 13 -4.57 -8.46 -1.06
N THR A 14 -4.79 -8.59 -2.36
CA THR A 14 -5.62 -9.63 -2.98
C THR A 14 -4.86 -10.34 -4.10
N GLY A 15 -5.38 -11.49 -4.54
CA GLY A 15 -4.83 -12.25 -5.66
C GLY A 15 -3.37 -12.67 -5.47
N THR A 16 -2.54 -12.46 -6.49
CA THR A 16 -1.12 -12.85 -6.48
C THR A 16 -0.28 -11.98 -5.54
N ALA A 17 -0.69 -10.73 -5.26
CA ALA A 17 0.02 -9.82 -4.37
C ALA A 17 0.06 -10.32 -2.91
N ARG A 18 -1.00 -11.02 -2.47
CA ARG A 18 -1.08 -11.62 -1.13
C ARG A 18 -0.04 -12.74 -0.91
N ARG A 19 0.41 -13.40 -1.98
CA ARG A 19 1.38 -14.52 -1.95
C ARG A 19 2.82 -14.09 -2.17
N TRP A 20 3.10 -12.79 -2.24
CA TRP A 20 4.47 -12.32 -2.40
C TRP A 20 5.27 -12.54 -1.13
N GLU A 21 6.53 -12.94 -1.30
CA GLU A 21 7.48 -13.00 -0.19
C GLU A 21 7.67 -11.60 0.45
N PRO A 22 7.94 -11.53 1.76
CA PRO A 22 8.15 -10.26 2.47
C PRO A 22 9.20 -9.34 1.83
N ARG A 23 10.27 -9.91 1.27
CA ARG A 23 11.31 -9.14 0.56
C ARG A 23 10.76 -8.46 -0.70
N ARG A 24 9.93 -9.18 -1.44
CA ARG A 24 9.27 -8.70 -2.66
C ARG A 24 8.23 -7.63 -2.33
N LEU A 25 7.49 -7.81 -1.23
CA LEU A 25 6.57 -6.80 -0.71
C LEU A 25 7.30 -5.49 -0.39
N ARG A 26 8.43 -5.55 0.33
CA ARG A 26 9.24 -4.35 0.62
C ARG A 26 9.63 -3.58 -0.62
N LEU A 27 10.22 -4.26 -1.59
CA LEU A 27 10.68 -3.61 -2.81
C LEU A 27 9.52 -3.02 -3.62
N ARG A 28 8.40 -3.72 -3.72
CA ARG A 28 7.29 -3.33 -4.59
C ARG A 28 6.37 -2.26 -4.00
N LEU A 29 6.13 -2.31 -2.69
CA LEU A 29 5.19 -1.42 -1.99
C LEU A 29 5.91 -0.27 -1.28
N PHE A 30 7.05 -0.53 -0.64
CA PHE A 30 7.72 0.44 0.25
C PHE A 30 8.95 1.11 -0.37
N SER A 31 9.35 0.72 -1.59
CA SER A 31 10.43 1.39 -2.34
C SER A 31 9.93 2.16 -3.56
N ALA A 32 8.62 2.26 -3.74
CA ALA A 32 8.04 3.04 -4.82
C ALA A 32 8.31 4.54 -4.59
N ALA A 33 8.81 5.23 -5.61
CA ALA A 33 8.92 6.68 -5.58
C ALA A 33 7.52 7.30 -5.54
N ALA A 34 7.28 8.16 -4.54
CA ALA A 34 6.01 8.81 -4.32
C ALA A 34 6.18 10.22 -3.76
N GLN A 35 5.24 11.11 -4.07
CA GLN A 35 5.10 12.40 -3.41
C GLN A 35 3.87 12.39 -2.53
N LEU A 36 4.03 12.69 -1.24
CA LEU A 36 2.92 12.90 -0.33
C LEU A 36 2.60 14.40 -0.28
N VAL A 37 1.44 14.77 -0.81
CA VAL A 37 0.95 16.14 -0.83
C VAL A 37 -0.16 16.29 0.20
N THR A 38 0.02 17.18 1.16
CA THR A 38 -1.03 17.52 2.14
C THR A 38 -1.68 18.83 1.73
N THR A 39 -2.99 18.82 1.51
CA THR A 39 -3.78 20.00 1.15
C THR A 39 -4.96 20.14 2.09
N GLY A 40 -4.98 21.18 2.93
CA GLY A 40 -6.06 21.42 3.89
C GLY A 40 -6.43 20.16 4.70
N ARG A 41 -7.56 19.52 4.34
CA ARG A 41 -8.10 18.30 4.97
C ARG A 41 -7.79 17.00 4.24
N ARG A 42 -7.02 17.02 3.14
CA ARG A 42 -6.75 15.85 2.28
C ARG A 42 -5.25 15.56 2.24
N ARG A 43 -4.91 14.27 2.27
CA ARG A 43 -3.57 13.76 1.99
C ARG A 43 -3.62 13.00 0.66
N ILE A 44 -2.81 13.42 -0.29
CA ILE A 44 -2.76 12.88 -1.65
C ILE A 44 -1.42 12.21 -1.85
N LEU A 45 -1.44 10.90 -2.12
CA LEU A 45 -0.25 10.14 -2.49
C LEU A 45 -0.13 10.08 -4.02
N ARG A 46 0.88 10.73 -4.59
CA ARG A 46 1.20 10.67 -6.02
C ARG A 46 2.29 9.64 -6.24
N LEU A 47 1.94 8.49 -6.79
CA LEU A 47 2.88 7.43 -7.17
C LEU A 47 3.49 7.71 -8.55
N ALA A 48 4.74 7.27 -8.76
CA ALA A 48 5.37 7.33 -10.09
C ALA A 48 4.51 6.61 -11.14
N LYS A 49 4.16 7.30 -12.23
CA LYS A 49 3.24 6.80 -13.27
C LYS A 49 3.67 5.48 -13.90
N HIS A 50 4.98 5.25 -14.04
CA HIS A 50 5.54 4.06 -14.68
C HIS A 50 5.79 2.91 -13.69
N TRP A 51 5.47 3.08 -12.41
CA TRP A 51 5.69 2.01 -11.43
C TRP A 51 4.69 0.86 -11.66
N PRO A 52 5.15 -0.37 -11.98
CA PRO A 52 4.25 -1.46 -12.41
C PRO A 52 3.19 -1.86 -11.36
N TRP A 53 3.51 -1.66 -10.08
CA TRP A 53 2.64 -2.04 -8.96
C TRP A 53 1.92 -0.84 -8.33
N ALA A 54 1.88 0.31 -9.00
CA ALA A 54 1.16 1.48 -8.50
C ALA A 54 -0.32 1.18 -8.20
N HIS A 55 -0.98 0.42 -9.08
CA HIS A 55 -2.36 -0.02 -8.88
C HIS A 55 -2.52 -0.88 -7.62
N VAL A 56 -1.57 -1.77 -7.32
CA VAL A 56 -1.59 -2.61 -6.12
C VAL A 56 -1.51 -1.74 -4.86
N ILE A 57 -0.64 -0.73 -4.85
CA ILE A 57 -0.50 0.21 -3.74
C ILE A 57 -1.82 0.99 -3.56
N SER A 58 -2.37 1.55 -4.64
CA SER A 58 -3.62 2.32 -4.58
C SER A 58 -4.81 1.47 -4.10
N SER A 59 -4.99 0.26 -4.63
CA SER A 59 -6.06 -0.64 -4.19
C SER A 59 -5.89 -1.09 -2.74
N ALA A 60 -4.65 -1.32 -2.31
CA ALA A 60 -4.35 -1.66 -0.92
C ALA A 60 -4.75 -0.53 0.04
N LEU A 61 -4.44 0.72 -0.30
CA LEU A 61 -4.82 1.89 0.49
C LEU A 61 -6.34 2.06 0.56
N VAL A 62 -7.05 1.94 -0.56
CA VAL A 62 -8.52 1.99 -0.59
C VAL A 62 -9.13 0.90 0.30
N ARG A 63 -8.54 -0.30 0.29
CA ARG A 63 -9.03 -1.40 1.13
C ARG A 63 -8.78 -1.15 2.61
N LEU A 64 -7.62 -0.61 2.98
CA LEU A 64 -7.31 -0.24 4.36
C LEU A 64 -8.23 0.87 4.86
N ASP A 65 -8.54 1.87 4.03
CA ASP A 65 -9.47 2.96 4.37
C ASP A 65 -10.91 2.47 4.58
N ALA A 66 -11.28 1.38 3.89
CA ALA A 66 -12.58 0.74 4.06
C ALA A 66 -12.66 -0.18 5.29
N LEU A 67 -11.55 -0.47 5.98
CA LEU A 67 -11.61 -1.29 7.19
C LEU A 67 -12.25 -0.49 8.33
N PRO A 68 -13.14 -1.11 9.11
CA PRO A 68 -13.71 -0.46 10.28
C PRO A 68 -12.57 -0.10 11.23
N ASN A 69 -12.57 1.15 11.71
CA ASN A 69 -11.62 1.57 12.72
C ASN A 69 -11.87 0.72 13.98
N PRO A 70 -10.88 -0.06 14.48
CA PRO A 70 -11.09 -0.94 15.62
C PRO A 70 -11.41 -0.22 16.95
N GLY A 71 -11.39 1.11 16.98
CA GLY A 71 -11.71 1.91 18.17
C GLY A 71 -10.48 2.18 19.02
#